data_AF-A0A8K0TKP8-F1
#
_entry.id   AF-A0A8K0TKP8-F1
#
_cell.length_a   1.000
_cell.length_b   1.000
_cell.length_c   1.000
_cell.angle_alpha   90.00
_cell.angle_beta   90.00
_cell.angle_gamma   90.00
#
_symmetry.space_group_name_H-M   'P 1'
#
loop_
_entity.id
_entity.type
_entity.pdbx_description
1 polymer ?
#
loop_
_entity_poly.entity_id
_entity_poly.type
_entity_poly.pdbx_seq_one_letter_code
_entity_poly.pdbx_strand_id
1 'polypeptide(L)'
;MTLQPYMKLLRGNRGVTKPQDNSLSHFLALPVDVVALIIYHLGTFDRFRLSHTCRSMRVFFGGDQWRTCLDDIQKHEPVNYAKFVDDMVFSTPGLWKCMECGGVHRLDLHVSNPTPSTDGQGSPRDCKDATIQFIETDSYRQMHVQLAVNLHRLNRRSKLDNISQEYLEKLMAPVSKEIEPLHPQTTTGSYRRRHRVIKGRFYIKETASFSTKWSLVPTSARKGREHLHNLFLDEPYNIRICQHLTVDSGVKQSVAHKHEMHRLNGTPFNTDLERAIEEILTVDFSAGVSISCRECPTDCELMCSGFLGGKVTFRIWKNLGKGEPGIDMPRLALDHATTPPGVTYVPHGRKSIRQAWEASSGKKK
;
A
#
# COMPACT_ATOMS: atom_id res chain seq x y z
N MET A 1 41.26 -6.58 5.11
CA MET A 1 41.04 -6.03 3.75
C MET A 1 42.25 -5.18 3.38
N THR A 2 42.98 -5.53 2.32
CA THR A 2 44.12 -4.77 1.80
C THR A 2 43.63 -3.61 0.91
N LEU A 3 44.10 -2.38 1.18
CA LEU A 3 43.68 -1.14 0.48
C LEU A 3 44.14 -1.03 -1.00
N GLN A 4 44.91 -2.00 -1.48
CA GLN A 4 45.59 -1.95 -2.78
C GLN A 4 44.67 -1.86 -4.02
N PRO A 5 43.48 -2.49 -4.07
CA PRO A 5 42.61 -2.41 -5.25
C PRO A 5 42.01 -1.01 -5.47
N TYR A 6 41.84 -0.22 -4.40
CA TYR A 6 41.14 1.06 -4.43
C TYR A 6 41.98 2.20 -5.04
N MET A 7 43.30 2.12 -4.96
CA MET A 7 44.18 3.20 -5.43
C MET A 7 44.31 3.29 -6.96
N LYS A 8 44.00 2.22 -7.71
CA LYS A 8 44.09 2.23 -9.19
C LYS A 8 42.92 2.98 -9.84
N LEU A 9 41.73 3.00 -9.24
CA LEU A 9 40.53 3.59 -9.83
C LEU A 9 40.49 5.12 -9.79
N LEU A 10 41.21 5.76 -8.88
CA LEU A 10 41.15 7.22 -8.68
C LEU A 10 42.18 8.01 -9.51
N ARG A 11 43.13 7.33 -10.18
CA ARG A 11 44.16 8.01 -11.01
C ARG A 11 43.73 8.26 -12.46
N GLY A 12 42.55 7.80 -12.89
CA GLY A 12 42.18 7.71 -14.31
C GLY A 12 41.41 8.86 -14.96
N ASN A 13 40.96 9.89 -14.24
CA ASN A 13 40.12 10.95 -14.84
C ASN A 13 40.63 12.36 -14.52
N ARG A 14 41.66 12.83 -15.23
CA ARG A 14 41.98 14.25 -15.38
C ARG A 14 41.52 14.74 -16.75
N GLY A 15 40.21 14.80 -16.96
CA GLY A 15 39.61 15.51 -18.08
C GLY A 15 39.43 16.98 -17.71
N VAL A 16 40.14 17.86 -18.41
CA VAL A 16 40.09 19.32 -18.24
C VAL A 16 38.67 19.82 -18.56
N THR A 17 37.98 20.33 -17.54
CA THR A 17 36.75 21.13 -17.72
C THR A 17 36.93 22.44 -16.94
N LYS A 18 36.50 23.55 -17.58
CA LYS A 18 36.70 24.93 -17.11
C LYS A 18 36.17 25.16 -15.69
N PRO A 19 36.78 26.07 -14.91
CA PRO A 19 36.35 26.36 -13.55
C PRO A 19 35.03 27.16 -13.61
N GLN A 20 33.91 26.49 -13.39
CA GLN A 20 32.79 27.15 -12.74
C GLN A 20 33.14 27.26 -11.25
N ASP A 21 32.79 28.40 -10.67
CA ASP A 21 32.99 28.83 -9.28
C ASP A 21 32.26 27.93 -8.28
N ASN A 22 32.63 26.65 -8.27
CA ASN A 22 32.02 25.59 -7.48
C ASN A 22 32.92 25.37 -6.28
N SER A 23 32.41 25.66 -5.08
CA SER A 23 33.02 25.27 -3.81
C SER A 23 33.34 23.78 -3.85
N LEU A 24 34.60 23.44 -4.15
CA LEU A 24 35.09 22.07 -4.14
C LEU A 24 34.87 21.53 -2.73
N SER A 25 34.15 20.41 -2.62
CA SER A 25 33.94 19.75 -1.33
C SER A 25 35.30 19.48 -0.68
N HIS A 26 35.57 20.15 0.45
CA HIS A 26 36.84 19.99 1.19
C HIS A 26 37.14 18.53 1.54
N PHE A 27 36.10 17.72 1.69
CA PHE A 27 36.23 16.28 1.91
C PHE A 27 36.87 15.54 0.72
N LEU A 28 36.56 15.94 -0.52
CA LEU A 28 37.17 15.36 -1.73
C LEU A 28 38.58 15.87 -2.00
N ALA A 29 39.01 16.94 -1.33
CA ALA A 29 40.38 17.44 -1.39
C ALA A 29 41.32 16.72 -0.41
N LEU A 30 40.79 15.90 0.49
CA LEU A 30 41.60 15.09 1.41
C LEU A 30 42.41 14.04 0.63
N PRO A 31 43.63 13.72 1.09
CA PRO A 31 44.37 12.58 0.59
C PRO A 31 43.53 11.29 0.67
N VAL A 32 43.63 10.44 -0.35
CA VAL A 32 42.80 9.23 -0.50
C VAL A 32 42.94 8.26 0.67
N ASP A 33 44.11 8.20 1.29
CA ASP A 33 44.44 7.45 2.49
C ASP A 33 43.69 7.98 3.72
N VAL A 34 43.59 9.30 3.87
CA VAL A 34 42.79 9.94 4.93
C VAL A 34 41.30 9.65 4.72
N VAL A 35 40.82 9.76 3.48
CA VAL A 35 39.43 9.40 3.13
C VAL A 35 39.15 7.93 3.45
N ALA A 36 40.07 7.02 3.11
CA ALA A 36 39.96 5.60 3.41
C ALA A 36 39.89 5.34 4.93
N LEU A 37 40.69 6.05 5.72
CA LEU A 37 40.67 5.94 7.18
C LEU A 37 39.33 6.41 7.76
N ILE A 38 38.80 7.55 7.30
CA ILE A 38 37.48 8.03 7.72
C ILE A 38 36.41 6.99 7.41
N ILE A 39 36.38 6.48 6.18
CA ILE A 39 35.43 5.47 5.72
C ILE A 39 35.53 4.18 6.55
N TYR A 40 36.75 3.76 6.91
CA TYR A 40 36.99 2.60 7.75
C TYR A 40 36.30 2.73 9.12
N HIS A 41 36.21 3.93 9.67
CA HIS A 41 35.53 4.18 10.94
C HIS A 41 34.03 4.45 10.81
N LEU A 42 33.49 4.63 9.61
CA LEU A 42 32.05 4.76 9.40
C LEU A 42 31.33 3.42 9.58
N GLY A 43 30.16 3.46 10.21
CA GLY A 43 29.23 2.34 10.23
C GLY A 43 28.72 2.00 8.82
N THR A 44 28.22 0.80 8.62
CA THR A 44 27.84 0.31 7.28
C THR A 44 26.80 1.19 6.59
N PHE A 45 25.83 1.72 7.35
CA PHE A 45 24.84 2.67 6.84
C PHE A 45 25.44 3.99 6.37
N ASP A 46 26.39 4.54 7.13
CA ASP A 46 27.05 5.79 6.76
C ASP A 46 27.96 5.62 5.54
N ARG A 47 28.62 4.46 5.41
CA ARG A 47 29.36 4.08 4.20
C ARG A 47 28.45 4.03 2.97
N PHE A 48 27.29 3.39 3.11
CA PHE A 48 26.27 3.36 2.05
C PHE A 48 25.81 4.77 1.69
N ARG A 49 25.44 5.60 2.68
CA ARG A 49 25.03 6.98 2.41
C ARG A 49 26.12 7.78 1.71
N LEU A 50 27.37 7.64 2.16
CA LEU A 50 28.51 8.33 1.58
C LEU A 50 28.74 7.91 0.12
N SER A 51 28.62 6.62 -0.20
CA SER A 51 28.77 6.11 -1.58
C SER A 51 27.74 6.70 -2.56
N HIS A 52 26.57 7.11 -2.05
CA HIS A 52 25.51 7.74 -2.83
C HIS A 52 25.60 9.27 -2.93
N THR A 53 26.56 9.93 -2.25
CA THR A 53 26.66 11.39 -2.26
C THR A 53 27.23 11.96 -3.57
N CYS A 54 28.24 11.32 -4.16
CA CYS A 54 28.85 11.77 -5.42
C CYS A 54 29.48 10.61 -6.20
N ARG A 55 29.79 10.86 -7.48
CA ARG A 55 30.42 9.86 -8.36
C ARG A 55 31.77 9.38 -7.81
N SER A 56 32.58 10.27 -7.25
CA SER A 56 33.90 9.92 -6.69
C SER A 56 33.78 8.96 -5.52
N MET A 57 32.84 9.21 -4.60
CA MET A 57 32.56 8.28 -3.50
C MET A 57 32.01 6.96 -4.02
N ARG A 58 31.08 6.98 -4.97
CA ARG A 58 30.57 5.75 -5.59
C ARG A 58 31.69 4.89 -6.18
N VAL A 59 32.63 5.50 -6.90
CA VAL A 59 33.81 4.81 -7.45
C VAL A 59 34.73 4.32 -6.33
N PHE A 60 34.92 5.12 -5.28
CA PHE A 60 35.70 4.73 -4.11
C PHE A 60 35.15 3.45 -3.47
N PHE A 61 33.84 3.32 -3.32
CA PHE A 61 33.19 2.12 -2.79
C PHE A 61 33.03 0.99 -3.82
N GLY A 62 33.66 1.08 -5.00
CA GLY A 62 33.60 0.04 -6.02
C GLY A 62 32.24 -0.10 -6.73
N GLY A 63 31.40 0.95 -6.71
CA GLY A 63 30.08 0.94 -7.33
C GLY A 63 29.02 0.24 -6.48
N ASP A 64 28.39 -0.81 -7.03
CA ASP A 64 27.28 -1.53 -6.40
C ASP A 64 27.73 -2.62 -5.40
N GLN A 65 28.98 -2.59 -4.94
CA GLN A 65 29.52 -3.55 -3.96
C GLN A 65 28.79 -3.55 -2.61
N TRP A 66 28.01 -2.51 -2.31
CA TRP A 66 27.11 -2.49 -1.15
C TRP A 66 26.13 -3.66 -1.15
N ARG A 67 25.78 -4.23 -2.32
CA ARG A 67 24.96 -5.44 -2.42
C ARG A 67 25.68 -6.66 -1.84
N THR A 68 26.98 -6.79 -2.09
CA THR A 68 27.78 -7.87 -1.50
C THR A 68 27.90 -7.69 0.01
N CYS A 69 28.04 -6.44 0.48
CA CYS A 69 28.01 -6.14 1.92
C CYS A 69 26.64 -6.43 2.55
N LEU A 70 25.54 -6.29 1.81
CA LEU A 70 24.20 -6.61 2.32
C LEU A 70 24.07 -8.09 2.70
N ASP A 71 24.58 -9.00 1.86
CA ASP A 71 24.54 -10.45 2.15
C ASP A 71 25.33 -10.78 3.41
N ASP A 72 26.47 -10.13 3.61
CA ASP A 72 27.30 -10.32 4.81
C ASP A 72 26.61 -9.77 6.07
N ILE A 73 26.01 -8.57 6.01
CA ILE A 73 25.24 -8.01 7.14
C ILE A 73 24.03 -8.89 7.44
N GLN A 74 23.34 -9.40 6.42
CA GLN A 74 22.18 -10.28 6.60
C GLN A 74 22.56 -11.54 7.38
N LYS A 75 23.71 -12.13 7.05
CA LYS A 75 24.22 -13.36 7.68
C LYS A 75 24.71 -13.12 9.11
N HIS A 76 25.41 -12.02 9.34
CA HIS A 76 26.14 -11.81 10.61
C HIS A 76 25.40 -10.91 11.60
N GLU A 77 24.53 -10.00 11.13
CA GLU A 77 23.85 -9.00 11.94
C GLU A 77 22.40 -8.74 11.47
N PRO A 78 21.49 -9.74 11.56
CA PRO A 78 20.16 -9.67 10.96
C PRO A 78 19.28 -8.52 11.50
N VAL A 79 19.46 -8.13 12.77
CA VAL A 79 18.76 -6.98 13.36
C VAL A 79 19.24 -5.66 12.74
N ASN A 80 20.54 -5.52 12.52
CA ASN A 80 21.13 -4.34 11.88
C ASN A 80 20.80 -4.31 10.38
N TYR A 81 20.70 -5.49 9.74
CA TYR A 81 20.24 -5.61 8.35
C TYR A 81 18.85 -5.03 8.15
N ALA A 82 17.87 -5.44 8.97
CA ALA A 82 16.49 -4.98 8.82
C ALA A 82 16.38 -3.44 8.90
N LYS A 83 17.04 -2.85 9.90
CA LYS A 83 17.12 -1.40 10.07
C LYS A 83 17.83 -0.72 8.91
N PHE A 84 18.95 -1.27 8.45
CA PHE A 84 19.72 -0.75 7.32
C PHE A 84 18.88 -0.72 6.04
N VAL A 85 18.16 -1.82 5.76
CA VAL A 85 17.22 -1.93 4.63
C VAL A 85 16.12 -0.88 4.72
N ASP A 86 15.51 -0.71 5.90
CA ASP A 86 14.46 0.28 6.12
C ASP A 86 14.99 1.70 5.89
N ASP A 87 16.16 2.03 6.43
CA ASP A 87 16.79 3.33 6.25
C ASP A 87 17.20 3.59 4.79
N MET A 88 17.62 2.55 4.06
CA MET A 88 17.96 2.62 2.64
C MET A 88 16.74 2.93 1.78
N VAL A 89 15.67 2.14 1.94
CA VAL A 89 14.39 2.34 1.24
C VAL A 89 13.82 3.70 1.61
N PHE A 90 13.89 4.07 2.88
CA PHE A 90 13.44 5.36 3.34
C PHE A 90 14.24 6.52 2.76
N SER A 91 15.51 6.37 2.39
CA SER A 91 16.33 7.51 1.93
C SER A 91 16.43 7.64 0.41
N THR A 92 16.13 6.58 -0.34
CA THR A 92 16.43 6.50 -1.76
C THR A 92 15.16 6.37 -2.61
N PRO A 93 14.92 7.29 -3.59
CA PRO A 93 13.80 7.15 -4.51
C PRO A 93 13.89 5.86 -5.34
N GLY A 94 12.74 5.26 -5.64
CA GLY A 94 12.64 4.05 -6.48
C GLY A 94 13.13 2.76 -5.83
N LEU A 95 13.59 2.79 -4.57
CA LEU A 95 13.86 1.57 -3.80
C LEU A 95 12.63 1.19 -2.94
N TRP A 96 12.42 -0.11 -2.79
CA TRP A 96 11.40 -0.69 -1.91
C TRP A 96 11.92 -1.98 -1.26
N LYS A 97 11.37 -2.33 -0.10
CA LYS A 97 11.70 -3.54 0.64
C LYS A 97 10.68 -4.63 0.30
N CYS A 98 11.14 -5.76 -0.24
CA CYS A 98 10.27 -6.90 -0.45
C CYS A 98 9.94 -7.57 0.87
N MET A 99 8.68 -7.94 1.01
CA MET A 99 8.20 -8.59 2.20
C MET A 99 8.51 -10.07 2.28
N GLU A 100 8.59 -10.73 1.13
CA GLU A 100 8.83 -12.16 1.04
C GLU A 100 10.32 -12.49 1.26
N CYS A 101 11.22 -11.80 0.55
CA CYS A 101 12.66 -12.06 0.69
C CYS A 101 13.36 -11.15 1.71
N GLY A 102 12.70 -10.08 2.19
CA GLY A 102 13.29 -9.09 3.10
C GLY A 102 14.31 -8.14 2.46
N GLY A 103 14.63 -8.34 1.18
CA GLY A 103 15.65 -7.60 0.44
C GLY A 103 15.18 -6.25 -0.13
N VAL A 104 16.14 -5.47 -0.62
CA VAL A 104 15.89 -4.20 -1.31
C VAL A 104 15.83 -4.41 -2.81
N HIS A 105 14.77 -3.91 -3.42
CA HIS A 105 14.59 -3.94 -4.87
C HIS A 105 14.49 -2.53 -5.43
N ARG A 106 14.88 -2.40 -6.69
CA ARG A 106 14.77 -1.15 -7.44
C ARG A 106 13.64 -1.28 -8.45
N LEU A 107 12.76 -0.30 -8.48
CA LEU A 107 11.78 -0.13 -9.53
C LEU A 107 12.32 0.84 -10.58
N ASP A 108 12.22 0.46 -11.85
CA ASP A 108 12.45 1.40 -12.94
C ASP A 108 11.20 2.28 -13.11
N LEU A 109 11.28 3.51 -12.64
CA LEU A 109 10.18 4.47 -12.68
C LEU A 109 9.84 4.93 -14.11
N HIS A 110 10.72 4.70 -15.09
CA HIS A 110 10.48 5.07 -16.49
C HIS A 110 9.58 4.07 -17.23
N VAL A 111 9.73 2.78 -16.92
CA VAL A 111 9.11 1.69 -17.69
C VAL A 111 7.93 1.09 -16.93
N SER A 112 7.92 1.19 -15.61
CA SER A 112 6.91 0.52 -14.79
C SER A 112 5.59 1.27 -14.85
N ASN A 113 4.57 0.62 -15.41
CA ASN A 113 3.21 1.13 -15.37
C ASN A 113 2.75 1.22 -13.90
N PRO A 114 2.44 2.42 -13.37
CA PRO A 114 1.95 2.55 -12.00
C PRO A 114 0.52 2.03 -11.83
N THR A 115 -0.19 1.67 -12.91
CA THR A 115 -1.55 1.14 -12.78
C THR A 115 -1.56 -0.29 -12.22
N PRO A 116 -2.44 -0.56 -11.24
CA PRO A 116 -2.64 -1.89 -10.67
C PRO A 116 -3.47 -2.80 -11.60
N SER A 117 -2.92 -3.31 -12.71
CA SER A 117 -3.33 -4.62 -13.27
C SER A 117 -2.36 -5.17 -14.32
N THR A 118 -2.27 -6.52 -14.25
CA THR A 118 -1.95 -7.54 -15.25
C THR A 118 -0.75 -7.37 -16.18
N ASP A 119 0.09 -8.39 -16.14
CA ASP A 119 1.10 -8.77 -17.14
C ASP A 119 2.47 -8.08 -17.04
N GLY A 120 3.28 -8.70 -16.17
CA GLY A 120 4.55 -9.28 -16.58
C GLY A 120 5.48 -8.44 -17.46
N GLN A 121 6.41 -7.73 -16.82
CA GLN A 121 7.84 -7.71 -17.16
C GLN A 121 8.52 -6.69 -16.24
N GLY A 122 9.28 -7.16 -15.26
CA GLY A 122 10.12 -6.26 -14.43
C GLY A 122 10.23 -6.62 -12.95
N SER A 123 9.37 -7.51 -12.44
CA SER A 123 9.60 -8.10 -11.12
C SER A 123 10.83 -9.01 -11.19
N PRO A 124 11.75 -8.98 -10.20
CA PRO A 124 12.61 -10.13 -9.94
C PRO A 124 11.71 -11.37 -9.96
N ARG A 125 12.06 -12.37 -10.78
CA ARG A 125 11.14 -13.42 -11.23
C ARG A 125 10.52 -14.26 -10.09
N ASP A 126 11.00 -14.11 -8.85
CA ASP A 126 10.71 -15.03 -7.75
C ASP A 126 10.12 -14.37 -6.49
N CYS A 127 9.82 -13.05 -6.48
CA CYS A 127 9.20 -12.39 -5.32
C CYS A 127 7.76 -11.96 -5.61
N LYS A 128 6.79 -12.63 -4.98
CA LYS A 128 5.38 -12.27 -4.97
C LYS A 128 5.18 -11.05 -4.08
N ASP A 129 4.88 -9.92 -4.69
CA ASP A 129 4.43 -8.76 -3.92
C ASP A 129 3.00 -8.96 -3.43
N ALA A 130 2.75 -8.61 -2.17
CA ALA A 130 1.45 -8.71 -1.55
C ALA A 130 0.43 -7.85 -2.30
N THR A 131 -0.69 -8.46 -2.69
CA THR A 131 -1.79 -7.76 -3.37
C THR A 131 -2.85 -7.34 -2.37
N ILE A 132 -3.15 -6.04 -2.38
CA ILE A 132 -4.18 -5.42 -1.57
C ILE A 132 -5.45 -5.41 -2.41
N GLN A 133 -6.44 -6.18 -1.97
CA GLN A 133 -7.72 -6.30 -2.67
C GLN A 133 -8.58 -5.05 -2.47
N PHE A 134 -9.23 -4.61 -3.54
CA PHE A 134 -10.24 -3.58 -3.56
C PHE A 134 -11.64 -4.18 -3.68
N ILE A 135 -12.69 -3.36 -3.55
CA ILE A 135 -14.06 -3.83 -3.91
C ILE A 135 -14.08 -4.34 -5.35
N GLU A 136 -13.29 -3.68 -6.20
CA GLU A 136 -13.07 -4.10 -7.55
C GLU A 136 -11.83 -5.02 -7.64
N THR A 137 -11.74 -5.82 -8.69
CA THR A 137 -10.62 -6.74 -8.99
C THR A 137 -9.26 -6.08 -9.21
N ASP A 138 -9.19 -4.74 -9.20
CA ASP A 138 -7.92 -4.02 -9.11
C ASP A 138 -7.16 -4.48 -7.85
N SER A 139 -5.85 -4.66 -7.95
CA SER A 139 -5.01 -5.02 -6.80
C SER A 139 -3.86 -4.04 -6.62
N TYR A 140 -3.80 -3.35 -5.48
CA TYR A 140 -2.64 -2.53 -5.18
C TYR A 140 -1.49 -3.43 -4.75
N ARG A 141 -0.29 -3.13 -5.22
CA ARG A 141 0.93 -3.81 -4.79
C ARG A 141 1.53 -3.10 -3.59
N GLN A 142 2.01 -3.83 -2.58
CA GLN A 142 2.58 -3.24 -1.38
C GLN A 142 3.81 -2.36 -1.69
N MET A 143 4.58 -2.69 -2.73
CA MET A 143 5.66 -1.83 -3.24
C MET A 143 5.18 -0.42 -3.59
N HIS A 144 3.98 -0.27 -4.18
CA HIS A 144 3.42 1.03 -4.55
C HIS A 144 3.09 1.86 -3.31
N VAL A 145 2.66 1.22 -2.21
CA VAL A 145 2.42 1.88 -0.94
C VAL A 145 3.72 2.44 -0.35
N GLN A 146 4.77 1.60 -0.30
CA GLN A 146 6.09 2.02 0.20
C GLN A 146 6.65 3.18 -0.63
N LEU A 147 6.59 3.06 -1.96
CA LEU A 147 7.06 4.09 -2.88
C LEU A 147 6.27 5.38 -2.74
N ALA A 148 4.93 5.34 -2.71
CA ALA A 148 4.11 6.54 -2.54
C ALA A 148 4.45 7.29 -1.25
N VAL A 149 4.63 6.58 -0.13
CA VAL A 149 5.00 7.20 1.16
C VAL A 149 6.39 7.82 1.08
N ASN A 150 7.36 7.09 0.52
CA ASN A 150 8.73 7.57 0.40
C ASN A 150 8.85 8.80 -0.52
N LEU A 151 8.31 8.70 -1.74
CA LEU A 151 8.35 9.77 -2.73
C LEU A 151 7.61 11.02 -2.24
N HIS A 152 6.44 10.86 -1.61
CA HIS A 152 5.71 12.00 -1.03
C HIS A 152 6.51 12.71 0.07
N ARG A 153 7.26 11.96 0.89
CA ARG A 153 8.16 12.54 1.90
C ARG A 153 9.34 13.28 1.26
N LEU A 154 9.96 12.71 0.22
CA LEU A 154 11.05 13.35 -0.53
C LEU A 154 10.59 14.62 -1.25
N ASN A 155 9.38 14.60 -1.82
CA ASN A 155 8.76 15.77 -2.46
C ASN A 155 8.67 16.96 -1.49
N ARG A 156 8.23 16.72 -0.24
CA ARG A 156 8.16 17.76 0.80
C ARG A 156 9.51 18.37 1.18
N ARG A 157 10.62 17.72 0.83
CA ARG A 157 11.98 18.21 1.08
C ARG A 157 12.61 18.84 -0.18
N SER A 158 11.85 18.96 -1.27
CA SER A 158 12.35 19.41 -2.58
C SER A 158 13.54 18.58 -3.08
N LYS A 159 13.49 17.26 -2.83
CA LYS A 159 14.55 16.30 -3.21
C LYS A 159 14.11 15.30 -4.27
N LEU A 160 12.98 15.55 -4.94
CA LEU A 160 12.40 14.65 -5.91
C LEU A 160 12.75 15.13 -7.31
N ASP A 161 13.26 14.24 -8.16
CA ASP A 161 13.42 14.53 -9.58
C ASP A 161 12.08 14.49 -10.32
N ASN A 162 12.04 14.98 -11.56
CA ASN A 162 10.82 15.10 -12.35
C ASN A 162 10.15 13.73 -12.60
N ILE A 163 10.94 12.68 -12.82
CA ILE A 163 10.44 11.32 -13.11
C ILE A 163 9.75 10.74 -11.89
N SER A 164 10.39 10.88 -10.73
CA SER A 164 9.87 10.45 -9.44
C SER A 164 8.64 11.24 -9.04
N GLN A 165 8.59 12.53 -9.39
CA GLN A 165 7.41 13.37 -9.18
C GLN A 165 6.24 12.92 -10.06
N GLU A 166 6.47 12.71 -11.36
CA GLU A 166 5.45 12.21 -12.29
C GLU A 166 4.90 10.86 -11.83
N TYR A 167 5.79 9.95 -11.40
CA TYR A 167 5.39 8.65 -10.86
C TYR A 167 4.55 8.78 -9.58
N LEU A 168 4.92 9.67 -8.66
CA LEU A 168 4.12 9.97 -7.47
C LEU A 168 2.75 10.55 -7.84
N GLU A 169 2.68 11.47 -8.80
CA GLU A 169 1.42 12.05 -9.27
C GLU A 169 0.49 10.97 -9.83
N LYS A 170 1.02 10.03 -10.63
CA LYS A 170 0.27 8.87 -11.13
C LYS A 170 -0.21 7.95 -10.00
N LEU A 171 0.64 7.62 -9.03
CA LEU A 171 0.25 6.79 -7.87
C LEU A 171 -0.84 7.44 -7.01
N MET A 172 -0.80 8.76 -6.88
CA MET A 172 -1.74 9.52 -6.04
C MET A 172 -3.00 9.95 -6.79
N ALA A 173 -3.03 9.79 -8.13
CA ALA A 173 -4.15 10.18 -8.96
C ALA A 173 -5.46 9.52 -8.51
N PRO A 174 -6.59 10.24 -8.55
CA PRO A 174 -7.89 9.64 -8.32
C PRO A 174 -8.25 8.69 -9.46
N VAL A 175 -8.85 7.56 -9.14
CA VAL A 175 -9.41 6.63 -10.13
C VAL A 175 -10.92 6.76 -10.13
N SER A 176 -11.53 6.74 -11.30
CA SER A 176 -12.99 6.72 -11.47
C SER A 176 -13.32 5.88 -12.70
N LYS A 177 -14.20 4.89 -12.53
CA LYS A 177 -14.68 4.04 -13.62
C LYS A 177 -16.06 3.47 -13.31
N GLU A 178 -16.70 2.95 -14.34
CA GLU A 178 -17.87 2.10 -14.19
C GLU A 178 -17.40 0.72 -13.74
N ILE A 179 -18.15 0.09 -12.83
CA ILE A 179 -17.86 -1.26 -12.35
C ILE A 179 -19.00 -2.19 -12.72
N GLU A 180 -18.69 -3.48 -12.72
CA GLU A 180 -19.69 -4.50 -12.94
C GLU A 180 -20.86 -4.29 -11.96
N PRO A 181 -22.08 -4.10 -12.48
CA PRO A 181 -23.26 -3.99 -11.65
C PRO A 181 -23.49 -5.30 -10.89
N LEU A 182 -24.00 -5.21 -9.65
CA LEU A 182 -24.40 -6.40 -8.89
C LEU A 182 -25.36 -7.29 -9.69
N HIS A 183 -26.21 -6.65 -10.50
CA HIS A 183 -27.07 -7.34 -11.46
C HIS A 183 -27.16 -6.54 -12.78
N PRO A 184 -26.59 -7.05 -13.90
CA PRO A 184 -26.45 -6.31 -15.16
C PRO A 184 -27.74 -5.80 -15.76
N GLN A 185 -28.85 -6.49 -15.54
CA GLN A 185 -30.13 -6.11 -16.13
C GLN A 185 -30.78 -4.95 -15.38
N THR A 186 -30.54 -4.84 -14.07
CA THR A 186 -31.33 -3.99 -13.16
C THR A 186 -30.55 -2.87 -12.52
N THR A 187 -29.20 -2.94 -12.53
CA THR A 187 -28.35 -1.97 -11.85
C THR A 187 -27.22 -1.43 -12.73
N THR A 188 -26.66 -0.31 -12.29
CA THR A 188 -25.44 0.31 -12.81
C THR A 188 -24.46 0.48 -11.65
N GLY A 189 -23.18 0.24 -11.91
CA GLY A 189 -22.12 0.33 -10.92
C GLY A 189 -21.16 1.47 -11.24
N SER A 190 -20.76 2.25 -10.23
CA SER A 190 -19.68 3.22 -10.37
C SER A 190 -18.71 3.11 -9.21
N TYR A 191 -17.43 3.33 -9.48
CA TYR A 191 -16.35 3.23 -8.52
C TYR A 191 -15.46 4.46 -8.58
N ARG A 192 -15.07 4.94 -7.39
CA ARG A 192 -14.08 5.99 -7.23
C ARG A 192 -13.08 5.61 -6.16
N ARG A 193 -11.79 5.80 -6.44
CA ARG A 193 -10.69 5.62 -5.48
C ARG A 193 -9.89 6.91 -5.35
N ARG A 194 -9.52 7.26 -4.13
CA ARG A 194 -8.64 8.39 -3.82
C ARG A 194 -7.55 7.94 -2.86
N HIS A 195 -6.35 8.46 -3.07
CA HIS A 195 -5.17 8.14 -2.27
C HIS A 195 -4.71 9.37 -1.49
N ARG A 196 -4.17 9.17 -0.28
CA ARG A 196 -3.57 10.24 0.53
C ARG A 196 -2.43 9.72 1.37
N VAL A 197 -1.40 10.55 1.57
CA VAL A 197 -0.36 10.30 2.58
C VAL A 197 -0.57 11.27 3.74
N ILE A 198 -1.04 10.76 4.88
CA ILE A 198 -1.34 11.55 6.08
C ILE A 198 -0.35 11.12 7.17
N LYS A 199 0.44 12.08 7.67
CA LYS A 199 1.47 11.83 8.70
C LYS A 199 2.39 10.63 8.38
N GLY A 200 2.79 10.50 7.11
CA GLY A 200 3.69 9.44 6.65
C GLY A 200 3.05 8.06 6.54
N ARG A 201 1.71 7.97 6.54
CA ARG A 201 0.97 6.73 6.27
C ARG A 201 0.09 6.89 5.05
N PHE A 202 -0.02 5.84 4.24
CA PHE A 202 -0.82 5.79 3.04
C PHE A 202 -2.25 5.36 3.37
N TYR A 203 -3.20 6.14 2.89
CA TYR A 203 -4.62 5.90 3.06
C TYR A 203 -5.30 5.83 1.71
N ILE A 204 -6.30 4.97 1.62
CA ILE A 204 -7.18 4.84 0.47
C ILE A 204 -8.61 5.13 0.93
N LYS A 205 -9.32 5.95 0.16
CA LYS A 205 -10.77 6.05 0.23
C LYS A 205 -11.38 5.49 -1.04
N GLU A 206 -12.22 4.49 -0.91
CA GLU A 206 -12.98 3.90 -1.99
C GLU A 206 -14.44 4.32 -1.86
N THR A 207 -15.12 4.46 -2.99
CA THR A 207 -16.55 4.69 -3.05
C THR A 207 -17.11 3.89 -4.19
N ALA A 208 -17.81 2.81 -3.86
CA ALA A 208 -18.58 2.02 -4.82
C ALA A 208 -20.06 2.41 -4.69
N SER A 209 -20.74 2.60 -5.80
CA SER A 209 -22.16 2.93 -5.81
C SER A 209 -22.90 2.08 -6.83
N PHE A 210 -23.98 1.46 -6.37
CA PHE A 210 -24.87 0.64 -7.18
C PHE A 210 -26.22 1.33 -7.23
N SER A 211 -26.67 1.66 -8.43
CA SER A 211 -27.94 2.37 -8.64
C SER A 211 -28.87 1.54 -9.51
N THR A 212 -30.14 1.44 -9.14
CA THR A 212 -31.18 0.84 -9.97
C THR A 212 -31.33 1.64 -11.26
N LYS A 213 -31.47 0.95 -12.39
CA LYS A 213 -31.69 1.60 -13.69
C LYS A 213 -33.00 2.39 -13.68
N TRP A 214 -32.98 3.56 -14.31
CA TRP A 214 -34.12 4.49 -14.35
C TRP A 214 -35.41 3.86 -14.90
N SER A 215 -35.30 2.95 -15.88
CA SER A 215 -36.44 2.22 -16.45
C SER A 215 -37.14 1.26 -15.47
N LEU A 216 -36.50 0.97 -14.34
CA LEU A 216 -37.00 0.06 -13.31
C LEU A 216 -37.19 0.76 -11.97
N VAL A 217 -37.09 2.10 -11.93
CA VAL A 217 -37.30 2.87 -10.71
C VAL A 217 -38.71 2.61 -10.23
N PRO A 218 -38.87 2.04 -9.02
CA PRO A 218 -40.19 1.64 -8.59
C PRO A 218 -41.09 2.85 -8.39
N THR A 219 -42.40 2.69 -8.62
CA THR A 219 -43.37 3.77 -8.48
C THR A 219 -43.59 4.22 -7.02
N SER A 220 -43.00 3.52 -6.05
CA SER A 220 -43.09 3.86 -4.62
C SER A 220 -41.83 3.46 -3.84
N ALA A 221 -41.61 4.12 -2.71
CA ALA A 221 -40.46 3.89 -1.83
C ALA A 221 -40.44 2.46 -1.29
N ARG A 222 -41.62 1.90 -1.03
CA ARG A 222 -41.80 0.52 -0.57
C ARG A 222 -41.27 -0.48 -1.60
N LYS A 223 -41.64 -0.33 -2.87
CA LYS A 223 -41.15 -1.20 -3.95
C LYS A 223 -39.66 -0.99 -4.23
N GLY A 224 -39.15 0.22 -4.01
CA GLY A 224 -37.71 0.54 -3.96
C GLY A 224 -36.98 -0.30 -2.92
N ARG A 225 -37.49 -0.31 -1.68
CA ARG A 225 -36.93 -1.12 -0.58
C ARG A 225 -36.92 -2.60 -0.94
N GLU A 226 -38.05 -3.12 -1.40
CA GLU A 226 -38.22 -4.53 -1.74
C GLU A 226 -37.28 -4.96 -2.88
N HIS A 227 -37.11 -4.13 -3.90
CA HIS A 227 -36.17 -4.42 -4.98
C HIS A 227 -34.72 -4.47 -4.48
N LEU A 228 -34.28 -3.51 -3.67
CA LEU A 228 -32.95 -3.55 -3.07
C LEU A 228 -32.78 -4.74 -2.12
N HIS A 229 -33.81 -5.04 -1.34
CA HIS A 229 -33.81 -6.17 -0.41
C HIS A 229 -33.57 -7.48 -1.15
N ASN A 230 -34.31 -7.73 -2.23
CA ASN A 230 -34.13 -8.94 -3.04
C ASN A 230 -32.75 -8.97 -3.72
N LEU A 231 -32.30 -7.82 -4.24
CA LEU A 231 -30.99 -7.68 -4.88
C LEU A 231 -29.82 -8.01 -3.93
N PHE A 232 -29.91 -7.62 -2.66
CA PHE A 232 -28.82 -7.82 -1.70
C PHE A 232 -28.95 -9.10 -0.86
N LEU A 233 -30.15 -9.67 -0.71
CA LEU A 233 -30.32 -10.83 0.17
C LEU A 233 -30.39 -12.16 -0.57
N ASP A 234 -30.98 -12.16 -1.77
CA ASP A 234 -31.33 -13.38 -2.48
C ASP A 234 -30.48 -13.62 -3.72
N GLU A 235 -30.02 -12.56 -4.39
CA GLU A 235 -29.21 -12.67 -5.59
C GLU A 235 -27.73 -12.94 -5.29
N PRO A 236 -27.05 -13.75 -6.12
CA PRO A 236 -25.63 -14.03 -5.93
C PRO A 236 -24.79 -12.83 -6.37
N TYR A 237 -24.06 -12.25 -5.43
CA TYR A 237 -23.04 -11.24 -5.71
C TYR A 237 -21.88 -11.36 -4.72
N ASN A 238 -20.75 -10.74 -5.07
CA ASN A 238 -19.58 -10.71 -4.21
C ASN A 238 -19.21 -9.27 -3.87
N ILE A 239 -19.15 -8.95 -2.57
CA ILE A 239 -18.65 -7.66 -2.07
C ILE A 239 -17.45 -7.93 -1.17
N ARG A 240 -16.31 -7.32 -1.50
CA ARG A 240 -15.08 -7.46 -0.70
C ARG A 240 -14.62 -6.09 -0.22
N ILE A 241 -14.87 -5.78 1.05
CA ILE A 241 -14.39 -4.54 1.67
C ILE A 241 -12.91 -4.71 2.05
N CYS A 242 -12.59 -5.83 2.68
CA CYS A 242 -11.25 -6.35 2.94
C CYS A 242 -11.33 -7.88 3.03
N GLN A 243 -10.21 -8.58 3.24
CA GLN A 243 -10.19 -10.04 3.34
C GLN A 243 -11.00 -10.61 4.51
N HIS A 244 -11.33 -9.79 5.52
CA HIS A 244 -12.09 -10.19 6.70
C HIS A 244 -13.57 -9.75 6.63
N LEU A 245 -13.91 -8.84 5.71
CA LEU A 245 -15.26 -8.29 5.52
C LEU A 245 -15.66 -8.54 4.08
N THR A 246 -16.09 -9.77 3.82
CA THR A 246 -16.59 -10.23 2.53
C THR A 246 -18.05 -10.67 2.65
N VAL A 247 -18.81 -10.48 1.58
CA VAL A 247 -20.08 -11.16 1.31
C VAL A 247 -19.87 -11.95 0.03
N ASP A 248 -20.01 -13.27 0.12
CA ASP A 248 -19.84 -14.16 -1.02
C ASP A 248 -21.20 -14.83 -1.34
N SER A 249 -21.61 -14.74 -2.61
CA SER A 249 -22.90 -15.26 -3.10
C SER A 249 -24.17 -14.66 -2.46
N GLY A 250 -24.12 -13.40 -2.05
CA GLY A 250 -25.24 -12.70 -1.40
C GLY A 250 -25.33 -12.94 0.12
N VAL A 251 -26.07 -12.09 0.84
CA VAL A 251 -26.05 -12.08 2.33
C VAL A 251 -26.44 -13.43 2.93
N LYS A 252 -27.59 -14.00 2.56
CA LYS A 252 -28.09 -15.23 3.19
C LYS A 252 -27.13 -16.41 2.99
N GLN A 253 -26.61 -16.57 1.77
CA GLN A 253 -25.68 -17.65 1.44
C GLN A 253 -24.33 -17.44 2.13
N SER A 254 -23.84 -16.19 2.18
CA SER A 254 -22.60 -15.84 2.89
C SER A 254 -22.68 -16.17 4.38
N VAL A 255 -23.78 -15.80 5.06
CA VAL A 255 -24.01 -16.13 6.48
C VAL A 255 -24.04 -17.65 6.70
N ALA A 256 -24.80 -18.37 5.88
CA ALA A 256 -24.90 -19.84 5.97
C ALA A 256 -23.53 -20.51 5.75
N HIS A 257 -22.79 -20.07 4.74
CA HIS A 257 -21.46 -20.58 4.43
C HIS A 257 -20.46 -20.34 5.58
N LYS A 258 -20.42 -19.11 6.11
CA LYS A 258 -19.55 -18.77 7.25
C LYS A 258 -19.92 -19.55 8.52
N HIS A 259 -21.20 -19.79 8.75
CA HIS A 259 -21.64 -20.63 9.87
C HIS A 259 -21.13 -22.07 9.74
N GLU A 260 -21.23 -22.64 8.54
CA GLU A 260 -20.72 -23.99 8.28
C GLU A 260 -19.19 -24.06 8.42
N MET A 261 -18.47 -23.07 7.89
CA MET A 261 -17.00 -22.99 8.03
C MET A 261 -16.55 -22.81 9.49
N HIS A 262 -17.31 -22.06 10.30
CA HIS A 262 -17.07 -21.97 11.74
C HIS A 262 -17.32 -23.32 12.42
N ARG A 263 -18.41 -24.02 12.06
CA ARG A 263 -18.75 -25.35 12.61
C ARG A 263 -17.68 -26.40 12.30
N LEU A 264 -17.16 -26.41 11.07
CA LEU A 264 -16.18 -27.40 10.62
C LEU A 264 -14.77 -27.12 11.14
N ASN A 265 -14.32 -25.86 11.07
CA ASN A 265 -12.90 -25.52 11.24
C ASN A 265 -12.62 -24.56 12.41
N GLY A 266 -13.64 -24.15 13.17
CA GLY A 266 -13.50 -23.14 14.24
C GLY A 266 -13.04 -21.78 13.72
N THR A 267 -13.23 -21.52 12.43
CA THR A 267 -12.81 -20.26 11.79
C THR A 267 -13.57 -19.08 12.40
N PRO A 268 -12.92 -17.92 12.63
CA PRO A 268 -13.58 -16.76 13.21
C PRO A 268 -14.85 -16.38 12.44
N PHE A 269 -15.98 -16.33 13.15
CA PHE A 269 -17.26 -15.99 12.56
C PHE A 269 -17.43 -14.46 12.52
N ASN A 270 -17.26 -13.88 11.32
CA ASN A 270 -17.45 -12.44 11.10
C ASN A 270 -18.57 -12.17 10.09
N THR A 271 -19.72 -11.74 10.59
CA THR A 271 -20.90 -11.33 9.82
C THR A 271 -21.22 -9.84 9.97
N ASP A 272 -20.24 -9.02 10.39
CA ASP A 272 -20.44 -7.60 10.64
C ASP A 272 -20.87 -6.85 9.36
N LEU A 273 -20.43 -7.30 8.17
CA LEU A 273 -20.81 -6.71 6.88
C LEU A 273 -22.22 -7.11 6.46
N GLU A 274 -22.58 -8.39 6.58
CA GLU A 274 -23.92 -8.90 6.30
C GLU A 274 -24.98 -8.20 7.15
N ARG A 275 -24.73 -8.13 8.47
CA ARG A 275 -25.63 -7.42 9.39
C ARG A 275 -25.77 -5.95 9.02
N ALA A 276 -24.69 -5.28 8.60
CA ALA A 276 -24.75 -3.89 8.17
C ALA A 276 -25.57 -3.70 6.87
N ILE A 277 -25.53 -4.68 5.96
CA ILE A 277 -26.37 -4.70 4.75
C ILE A 277 -27.84 -4.90 5.14
N GLU A 278 -28.16 -5.84 6.02
CA GLU A 278 -29.52 -6.03 6.51
C GLU A 278 -30.05 -4.79 7.24
N GLU A 279 -29.22 -4.15 8.06
CA GLU A 279 -29.57 -2.94 8.80
C GLU A 279 -29.84 -1.77 7.86
N ILE A 280 -28.99 -1.51 6.86
CA ILE A 280 -29.23 -0.38 5.93
C ILE A 280 -30.47 -0.59 5.04
N LEU A 281 -30.92 -1.83 4.86
CA LEU A 281 -32.14 -2.18 4.13
C LEU A 281 -33.41 -2.04 4.97
N THR A 282 -33.28 -2.09 6.31
CA THR A 282 -34.40 -2.01 7.25
C THR A 282 -34.59 -0.62 7.86
N VAL A 283 -33.49 0.12 8.08
CA VAL A 283 -33.50 1.48 8.63
C VAL A 283 -33.89 2.52 7.58
N ASP A 284 -34.47 3.65 8.01
CA ASP A 284 -34.80 4.76 7.11
C ASP A 284 -33.57 5.26 6.33
N PHE A 285 -33.76 5.42 5.01
CA PHE A 285 -32.76 5.70 3.97
C PHE A 285 -31.91 6.98 4.16
N SER A 286 -32.04 7.68 5.29
CA SER A 286 -31.22 8.85 5.63
C SER A 286 -30.04 8.53 6.54
N ALA A 287 -30.06 7.40 7.26
CA ALA A 287 -28.97 7.02 8.17
C ALA A 287 -27.98 6.10 7.46
N GLY A 288 -26.68 6.38 7.58
CA GLY A 288 -25.63 5.47 7.14
C GLY A 288 -25.26 4.48 8.24
N VAL A 289 -25.00 3.23 7.89
CA VAL A 289 -24.50 2.20 8.82
C VAL A 289 -22.98 2.17 8.70
N SER A 290 -22.28 2.40 9.82
CA SER A 290 -20.81 2.38 9.86
C SER A 290 -20.31 1.14 10.60
N ILE A 291 -19.34 0.46 10.00
CA ILE A 291 -18.66 -0.70 10.58
C ILE A 291 -17.14 -0.55 10.46
N SER A 292 -16.41 -1.16 11.38
CA SER A 292 -14.95 -1.22 11.34
C SER A 292 -14.50 -2.67 11.42
N CYS A 293 -13.53 -3.05 10.59
CA CYS A 293 -12.94 -4.37 10.67
C CYS A 293 -12.12 -4.50 11.96
N ARG A 294 -12.31 -5.60 12.68
CA ARG A 294 -11.57 -5.88 13.93
C ARG A 294 -10.14 -6.34 13.67
N GLU A 295 -9.92 -6.98 12.52
CA GLU A 295 -8.67 -7.64 12.17
C GLU A 295 -7.73 -6.73 11.37
N CYS A 296 -8.25 -5.80 10.55
CA CYS A 296 -7.42 -4.84 9.81
C CYS A 296 -7.92 -3.40 9.92
N PRO A 297 -7.08 -2.38 9.65
CA PRO A 297 -7.45 -0.99 9.73
C PRO A 297 -8.25 -0.61 8.48
N THR A 298 -9.51 -1.04 8.48
CA THR A 298 -10.51 -0.72 7.46
C THR A 298 -11.79 -0.27 8.15
N ASP A 299 -12.25 0.93 7.80
CA ASP A 299 -13.59 1.42 8.14
C ASP A 299 -14.47 1.36 6.89
N CYS A 300 -15.76 1.08 7.06
CA CYS A 300 -16.76 1.08 6.00
C CYS A 300 -18.01 1.83 6.46
N GLU A 301 -18.61 2.61 5.56
CA GLU A 301 -19.92 3.24 5.74
C GLU A 301 -20.79 2.83 4.56
N LEU A 302 -21.93 2.21 4.87
CA LEU A 302 -22.97 1.86 3.92
C LEU A 302 -24.04 2.95 3.98
N MET A 303 -24.44 3.44 2.83
CA MET A 303 -25.51 4.43 2.72
C MET A 303 -26.48 4.01 1.65
N CYS A 304 -27.77 4.04 1.95
CA CYS A 304 -28.80 4.09 0.93
C CYS A 304 -29.15 5.55 0.64
N SER A 305 -29.40 5.90 -0.61
CA SER A 305 -29.74 7.27 -1.02
C SER A 305 -30.56 7.28 -2.31
N GLY A 306 -31.10 8.44 -2.68
CA GLY A 306 -31.86 8.64 -3.91
C GLY A 306 -33.38 8.62 -3.71
N PHE A 307 -34.12 9.14 -4.69
CA PHE A 307 -35.58 9.08 -4.71
C PHE A 307 -36.00 7.60 -4.62
N LEU A 308 -36.78 7.27 -3.59
CA LEU A 308 -37.27 5.90 -3.32
C LEU A 308 -36.20 4.86 -2.99
N GLY A 309 -34.98 5.28 -2.62
CA GLY A 309 -33.90 4.36 -2.21
C GLY A 309 -33.22 3.65 -3.37
N GLY A 310 -33.20 4.21 -4.58
CA GLY A 310 -32.62 3.54 -5.76
C GLY A 310 -31.09 3.43 -5.80
N LYS A 311 -30.34 3.83 -4.76
CA LYS A 311 -28.87 3.82 -4.78
C LYS A 311 -28.25 3.39 -3.45
N VAL A 312 -27.45 2.33 -3.49
CA VAL A 312 -26.61 1.88 -2.37
C VAL A 312 -25.17 2.31 -2.62
N THR A 313 -24.52 2.87 -1.60
CA THR A 313 -23.15 3.37 -1.66
C THR A 313 -22.32 2.77 -0.54
N PHE A 314 -21.20 2.16 -0.89
CA PHE A 314 -20.16 1.72 0.02
C PHE A 314 -19.05 2.75 0.02
N ARG A 315 -18.72 3.31 1.18
CA ARG A 315 -17.54 4.16 1.38
C ARG A 315 -16.57 3.41 2.26
N ILE A 316 -15.36 3.17 1.76
CA ILE A 316 -14.35 2.42 2.51
C ILE A 316 -13.16 3.31 2.75
N TRP A 317 -12.59 3.24 3.94
CA TRP A 317 -11.32 3.85 4.29
C TRP A 317 -10.34 2.78 4.75
N LYS A 318 -9.22 2.65 4.04
CA LYS A 318 -8.13 1.73 4.36
C LYS A 318 -6.89 2.52 4.79
N ASN A 319 -6.23 2.09 5.86
CA ASN A 319 -4.92 2.61 6.27
C ASN A 319 -3.85 1.56 5.96
N LEU A 320 -3.16 1.71 4.84
CA LEU A 320 -2.13 0.76 4.39
C LEU A 320 -0.76 1.01 5.04
N GLY A 321 -0.70 1.92 6.04
CA GLY A 321 0.51 2.17 6.80
C GLY A 321 1.64 2.78 5.97
N LYS A 322 2.88 2.39 6.26
CA LYS A 322 4.07 2.86 5.54
C LYS A 322 4.43 1.96 4.35
N GLY A 323 3.60 0.95 4.06
CA GLY A 323 3.97 -0.16 3.19
C GLY A 323 4.90 -1.18 3.85
N GLU A 324 5.20 -1.04 5.15
CA GLU A 324 5.50 -2.16 6.03
C GLU A 324 4.33 -3.16 5.97
N PRO A 325 4.53 -4.45 6.24
CA PRO A 325 3.40 -5.33 6.41
C PRO A 325 2.66 -4.72 7.60
N GLY A 326 1.48 -4.18 7.32
CA GLY A 326 0.49 -4.20 8.36
C GLY A 326 0.45 -5.63 8.87
N ILE A 327 0.24 -5.75 10.15
CA ILE A 327 -0.55 -6.75 10.89
C ILE A 327 -1.80 -7.30 10.12
N ASP A 328 -1.93 -7.03 8.82
CA ASP A 328 -3.10 -6.91 7.96
C ASP A 328 -2.98 -7.66 6.62
N MET A 329 -1.84 -8.30 6.32
CA MET A 329 -1.86 -9.48 5.46
C MET A 329 -2.10 -10.66 6.39
N PRO A 330 -2.99 -11.62 6.07
CA PRO A 330 -2.95 -12.87 6.80
C PRO A 330 -1.53 -13.38 6.62
N ARG A 331 -1.04 -14.14 7.59
CA ARG A 331 0.12 -15.02 7.39
C ARG A 331 -0.23 -16.10 6.34
N LEU A 332 -0.59 -15.70 5.13
CA LEU A 332 -0.69 -16.56 3.98
C LEU A 332 0.76 -16.84 3.57
N ALA A 333 1.22 -18.04 3.96
CA ALA A 333 2.49 -18.68 3.62
C ALA A 333 3.70 -18.46 4.54
N LEU A 334 3.51 -18.50 5.86
CA LEU A 334 4.45 -19.32 6.66
C LEU A 334 3.65 -20.53 7.14
N ASP A 335 4.13 -21.71 6.76
CA ASP A 335 3.55 -23.00 7.06
C ASP A 335 3.07 -23.15 8.51
N HIS A 336 2.11 -24.06 8.67
CA HIS A 336 1.47 -24.50 9.92
C HIS A 336 2.41 -25.05 11.03
N ALA A 337 3.68 -24.68 11.07
CA ALA A 337 4.59 -25.02 12.14
C ALA A 337 5.16 -23.74 12.76
N THR A 338 5.00 -23.58 14.07
CA THR A 338 5.65 -22.57 14.93
C THR A 338 5.06 -21.16 14.97
N THR A 339 3.81 -21.03 15.42
CA THR A 339 3.46 -19.82 16.20
C THR A 339 3.57 -20.16 17.68
N PRO A 340 4.34 -19.43 18.49
CA PRO A 340 4.31 -19.62 19.94
C PRO A 340 2.92 -19.24 20.47
N PRO A 341 2.31 -20.07 21.33
CA PRO A 341 1.02 -19.74 21.94
C PRO A 341 1.20 -18.50 22.84
N GLY A 342 0.41 -17.44 22.61
CA GLY A 342 0.34 -16.31 23.55
C GLY A 342 0.32 -14.89 22.97
N VAL A 343 0.35 -14.67 21.65
CA VAL A 343 0.17 -13.30 21.10
C VAL A 343 -1.33 -12.96 21.07
N THR A 344 -1.84 -12.47 22.20
CA THR A 344 -3.18 -11.89 22.30
C THR A 344 -3.21 -10.55 21.58
N TYR A 345 -4.03 -10.44 20.54
CA TYR A 345 -4.32 -9.17 19.89
C TYR A 345 -5.04 -8.25 20.88
N VAL A 346 -4.35 -7.22 21.35
CA VAL A 346 -4.97 -6.15 22.15
C VAL A 346 -5.69 -5.23 21.17
N PRO A 347 -7.03 -5.09 21.22
CA PRO A 347 -7.74 -4.09 20.45
C PRO A 347 -7.34 -2.70 21.00
N HIS A 348 -6.26 -2.14 20.46
CA HIS A 348 -5.94 -0.74 20.72
C HIS A 348 -7.16 0.09 20.33
N GLY A 349 -7.56 1.04 21.19
CA GLY A 349 -8.63 2.01 20.93
C GLY A 349 -8.33 2.83 19.67
N ARG A 350 -8.60 2.25 18.51
CA ARG A 350 -8.29 2.80 17.20
C ARG A 350 -9.17 4.02 17.02
N LYS A 351 -8.54 5.20 16.93
CA LYS A 351 -9.20 6.38 16.34
C LYS A 351 -9.66 5.97 14.94
N SER A 352 -10.92 6.26 14.64
CA SER A 352 -11.50 5.90 13.34
C SER A 352 -10.65 6.45 12.19
N ILE A 353 -10.40 5.60 11.21
CA ILE A 353 -9.63 5.91 10.00
C ILE A 353 -10.39 6.95 9.18
N ARG A 354 -11.72 6.84 9.15
CA ARG A 354 -12.60 7.87 8.61
C ARG A 354 -12.34 9.24 9.24
N GLN A 355 -12.28 9.33 10.58
CA GLN A 355 -12.00 10.59 11.26
C GLN A 355 -10.61 11.15 10.89
N ALA A 356 -9.58 10.30 10.82
CA ALA A 356 -8.24 10.71 10.39
C ALA A 356 -8.24 11.26 8.94
N TRP A 357 -8.99 10.62 8.05
CA TRP A 357 -9.19 11.06 6.68
C TRP A 357 -9.93 12.40 6.60
N GLU A 358 -11.04 12.54 7.31
CA GLU A 358 -11.89 13.75 7.30
C GLU A 358 -11.15 14.95 7.90
N ALA A 359 -10.48 14.78 9.04
CA ALA A 359 -9.68 15.83 9.67
C ALA A 359 -8.55 16.37 8.76
N SER A 360 -8.04 15.56 7.84
CA SER A 360 -7.05 16.00 6.85
C SER A 360 -7.66 16.88 5.74
N SER A 361 -8.96 16.79 5.50
CA SER A 361 -9.67 17.53 4.43
C SER A 361 -10.05 18.95 4.84
N GLY A 362 -10.28 19.19 6.14
CA GLY A 362 -10.73 20.49 6.67
C GLY A 362 -9.65 21.56 6.71
N LYS A 363 -8.36 21.20 6.52
CA LYS A 363 -7.27 22.17 6.40
C LYS A 363 -7.12 22.65 4.96
N LYS A 364 -8.08 23.43 4.46
CA LYS A 364 -7.79 24.34 3.35
C LYS A 364 -6.93 25.46 3.92
N LYS A 365 -5.67 25.52 3.49
CA LYS A 365 -4.79 26.67 3.74
C LYS A 365 -5.16 27.80 2.80
#